data_AF-U5CZX1-F1
#
_entry.id   AF-U5CZX1-F1
#
_cell.length_a   1.000
_cell.length_b   1.000
_cell.length_c   1.000
_cell.angle_alpha   90.00
_cell.angle_beta   90.00
_cell.angle_gamma   90.00
#
_symmetry.space_group_name_H-M   'P 1'
#
loop_
_entity.id
_entity.type
_entity.pdbx_description
1 polymer ?
#
loop_
_entity_poly.entity_id
_entity_poly.type
_entity_poly.pdbx_seq_one_letter_code
_entity_poly.pdbx_strand_id
1 'polypeptide(L)'
;MPSIRLRDMPSFLRTMDEDDIMLNFVNEEPLIAIKSSAVILNTFDSLEQPVLDTMRAKVPALYTVGQLNMLCKRAITEPKLSSIGSSLWTPDTS
;
A
#
# COMPACT_ATOMS: atom_id res chain seq x y z
N MET A 1 -8.78 0.47 13.55
CA MET A 1 -7.80 1.58 13.59
C MET A 1 -8.33 2.63 14.56
N PRO A 2 -7.57 3.04 15.59
CA PRO A 2 -7.98 4.13 16.47
C PRO A 2 -8.12 5.44 15.66
N SER A 3 -8.86 6.41 16.21
CA SER A 3 -9.36 7.62 15.57
C SER A 3 -8.38 8.30 14.60
N ILE A 4 -8.54 8.03 13.31
CA ILE A 4 -7.79 8.69 12.22
C ILE A 4 -8.23 10.16 12.14
N ARG A 5 -7.28 11.08 12.02
CA ARG A 5 -7.52 12.52 11.86
C ARG A 5 -7.22 12.95 10.43
N LEU A 6 -7.75 14.10 10.00
CA LEU A 6 -7.49 14.65 8.66
C LEU A 6 -6.00 14.84 8.35
N ARG A 7 -5.17 15.12 9.37
CA ARG A 7 -3.71 15.25 9.21
C ARG A 7 -2.99 13.93 8.93
N ASP A 8 -3.60 12.80 9.27
CA ASP A 8 -3.03 11.46 9.05
C ASP A 8 -3.38 10.93 7.65
N MET A 9 -4.33 11.59 6.95
CA MET A 9 -4.68 11.31 5.57
C MET A 9 -3.60 11.85 4.60
N PRO A 10 -3.48 11.23 3.42
CA PRO A 10 -2.59 11.73 2.38
C PRO A 10 -2.83 13.21 2.07
N SER A 11 -1.76 13.96 1.80
CA SER A 11 -1.82 15.41 1.60
C SER A 11 -2.68 15.83 0.42
N PHE A 12 -2.79 14.99 -0.61
CA PHE A 12 -3.63 15.24 -1.77
C PHE A 12 -5.14 15.26 -1.47
N LEU A 13 -5.57 14.76 -0.30
CA LEU A 13 -6.97 14.91 0.15
C LEU A 13 -7.22 16.26 0.85
N ARG A 14 -6.18 17.08 1.06
CA ARG A 14 -6.24 18.34 1.82
C ARG A 14 -6.12 19.55 0.90
N THR A 15 -6.91 19.56 -0.16
CA THR A 15 -7.00 20.66 -1.14
C THR A 15 -8.45 21.14 -1.28
N MET A 16 -8.62 22.40 -1.70
CA MET A 16 -9.91 22.99 -2.08
C MET A 16 -10.03 23.20 -3.60
N ASP A 17 -8.99 22.82 -4.33
CA ASP A 17 -8.97 22.87 -5.79
C ASP A 17 -9.68 21.63 -6.34
N GLU A 18 -10.82 21.85 -7.01
CA GLU A 18 -11.61 20.78 -7.63
C GLU A 18 -10.87 20.17 -8.85
N ASP A 19 -9.93 20.90 -9.44
CA ASP A 19 -9.13 20.46 -10.58
C ASP A 19 -7.79 19.81 -10.16
N ASP A 20 -7.56 19.59 -8.85
CA ASP A 20 -6.33 18.95 -8.36
C ASP A 20 -6.19 17.53 -8.93
N ILE A 21 -5.08 17.32 -9.65
CA ILE A 21 -4.82 16.08 -10.39
C ILE A 21 -4.79 14.87 -9.45
N MET A 22 -4.17 15.00 -8.27
CA MET A 22 -4.04 13.88 -7.34
C MET A 22 -5.35 13.58 -6.64
N LEU A 23 -6.14 14.60 -6.28
CA LEU A 23 -7.49 14.43 -5.75
C LEU A 23 -8.38 13.69 -6.74
N ASN A 24 -8.38 14.12 -8.01
CA ASN A 24 -9.18 13.49 -9.05
C ASN A 24 -8.75 12.04 -9.32
N PHE A 25 -7.44 11.78 -9.35
CA PHE A 25 -6.91 10.42 -9.48
C PHE A 25 -7.36 9.50 -8.33
N VAL A 26 -7.22 9.94 -7.07
CA VAL A 26 -7.53 9.08 -5.91
C VAL A 26 -9.04 8.90 -5.68
N ASN A 27 -9.88 9.71 -6.35
CA ASN A 27 -11.33 9.55 -6.32
C ASN A 27 -11.80 8.37 -7.19
N GLU A 28 -11.10 8.08 -8.30
CA GLU A 28 -11.47 7.04 -9.26
C GLU A 28 -10.77 5.70 -8.99
N GLU A 29 -9.47 5.72 -8.75
CA GLU A 29 -8.63 4.51 -8.69
C GLU A 29 -9.07 3.47 -7.65
N PRO A 30 -9.49 3.82 -6.42
CA PRO A 30 -9.98 2.83 -5.45
C PRO A 30 -11.22 2.08 -5.95
N LEU A 31 -12.08 2.74 -6.74
CA LEU A 31 -13.25 2.11 -7.33
C LEU A 31 -12.86 1.10 -8.41
N ILE A 32 -11.83 1.42 -9.20
CA ILE A 32 -11.25 0.52 -10.19
C ILE A 32 -10.64 -0.70 -9.48
N ALA A 33 -9.86 -0.48 -8.43
CA ALA A 33 -9.25 -1.55 -7.63
C ALA A 33 -10.31 -2.50 -7.05
N ILE A 34 -11.44 -1.98 -6.55
CA ILE A 34 -12.52 -2.81 -6.01
C ILE A 34 -13.20 -3.66 -7.09
N LYS A 35 -13.28 -3.18 -8.34
CA LYS A 35 -13.86 -3.90 -9.47
C LYS A 35 -12.90 -4.86 -10.16
N SER A 36 -11.63 -4.86 -9.76
CA SER A 36 -10.62 -5.73 -10.36
C SER A 36 -10.87 -7.20 -10.04
N SER A 37 -10.30 -8.10 -10.85
CA SER A 37 -10.35 -9.55 -10.60
C SER A 37 -9.59 -9.97 -9.34
N ALA A 38 -8.57 -9.21 -8.95
CA ALA A 38 -7.75 -9.45 -7.77
C ALA A 38 -6.96 -8.20 -7.37
N VAL A 39 -6.71 -8.04 -6.07
CA VAL A 39 -5.84 -6.99 -5.51
C VAL A 39 -4.69 -7.64 -4.75
N ILE A 40 -3.48 -7.16 -5.02
CA ILE A 40 -2.25 -7.59 -4.33
C ILE A 40 -1.76 -6.45 -3.46
N LEU A 41 -1.58 -6.71 -2.17
CA LEU A 41 -1.04 -5.75 -1.21
C LEU A 41 0.30 -6.22 -0.65
N ASN A 42 1.29 -5.33 -0.63
CA ASN A 42 2.56 -5.54 0.07
C ASN A 42 2.39 -5.29 1.58
N THR A 43 1.60 -6.15 2.22
CA THR A 43 1.36 -6.22 3.68
C THR A 43 1.28 -7.69 4.10
N PHE A 44 1.04 -7.98 5.38
CA PHE A 44 0.84 -9.34 5.89
C PHE A 44 -0.30 -9.38 6.91
N ASP A 45 -1.01 -10.51 6.97
CA ASP A 45 -2.28 -10.62 7.69
C ASP A 45 -2.22 -10.16 9.15
N SER A 46 -1.21 -10.58 9.91
CA SER A 46 -1.13 -10.27 11.34
C SER A 46 -0.83 -8.79 11.63
N LEU A 47 -0.44 -7.98 10.63
CA LEU A 47 -0.23 -6.54 10.79
C LEU A 47 -1.54 -5.76 10.75
N GLU A 48 -2.44 -6.13 9.83
CA GLU A 48 -3.60 -5.30 9.45
C GLU A 48 -4.91 -6.09 9.40
N GLN A 49 -5.00 -7.21 10.12
CA GLN A 49 -6.11 -8.16 10.03
C GLN A 49 -7.51 -7.54 9.98
N PRO A 50 -7.90 -6.59 10.87
CA PRO A 50 -9.24 -6.01 10.83
C PRO A 50 -9.53 -5.21 9.55
N VAL A 51 -8.51 -4.56 8.99
CA VAL A 51 -8.61 -3.79 7.74
C VAL A 51 -8.73 -4.76 6.56
N LEU A 52 -7.89 -5.79 6.54
CA LEU A 52 -7.90 -6.82 5.50
C LEU A 52 -9.22 -7.58 5.45
N ASP A 53 -9.81 -7.91 6.60
CA ASP A 53 -11.12 -8.57 6.67
C ASP A 53 -12.23 -7.68 6.07
N THR A 54 -12.19 -6.38 6.36
CA THR A 54 -13.11 -5.40 5.79
C THR A 54 -12.92 -5.26 4.27
N MET A 55 -11.67 -5.29 3.79
CA MET A 55 -11.36 -5.22 2.36
C MET A 55 -11.75 -6.49 1.62
N ARG A 56 -11.52 -7.69 2.19
CA ARG A 56 -11.91 -8.99 1.62
C ARG A 56 -13.41 -9.09 1.40
N ALA A 57 -14.21 -8.46 2.26
CA ALA A 57 -15.66 -8.37 2.07
C ALA A 57 -16.07 -7.58 0.81
N LYS A 58 -15.21 -6.68 0.32
CA LYS A 58 -15.44 -5.89 -0.92
C LYS A 58 -14.74 -6.49 -2.13
N VAL A 59 -13.55 -7.07 -1.93
CA VAL A 59 -12.71 -7.69 -2.95
C VAL A 59 -12.31 -9.08 -2.46
N PRO A 60 -13.10 -10.13 -2.78
CA PRO A 60 -12.84 -11.47 -2.28
C PRO A 60 -11.44 -12.00 -2.63
N ALA A 61 -10.90 -11.61 -3.78
CA ALA A 61 -9.57 -11.96 -4.25
C ALA A 61 -8.50 -10.94 -3.79
N LEU A 62 -8.37 -10.76 -2.47
CA LEU A 62 -7.32 -9.93 -1.86
C LEU A 62 -6.15 -10.79 -1.37
N TYR A 63 -4.96 -10.56 -1.91
CA TYR A 63 -3.74 -11.29 -1.58
C TYR A 63 -2.71 -10.39 -0.90
N THR A 64 -2.26 -10.79 0.28
CA THR A 64 -1.15 -10.14 0.99
C THR A 64 0.16 -10.86 0.66
N VAL A 65 1.14 -10.16 0.09
CA VAL A 65 2.43 -10.76 -0.34
C VAL A 65 3.63 -10.16 0.39
N GLY A 66 3.39 -9.38 1.44
CA GLY A 66 4.42 -8.64 2.16
C GLY A 66 5.09 -9.42 3.30
N GLN A 67 6.23 -8.95 3.80
CA GLN A 67 6.96 -7.77 3.32
C GLN A 67 7.90 -8.12 2.17
N LEU A 68 7.72 -7.47 1.00
CA LEU A 68 8.54 -7.71 -0.19
C LEU A 68 10.04 -7.57 0.08
N ASN A 69 10.45 -6.62 0.94
CA ASN A 69 11.86 -6.47 1.33
C ASN A 69 12.47 -7.75 1.92
N MET A 70 11.76 -8.39 2.85
CA MET A 70 12.22 -9.63 3.47
C MET A 70 12.25 -10.79 2.46
N LEU A 71 11.26 -10.85 1.57
CA LEU A 71 11.22 -11.86 0.51
C LEU A 71 12.39 -11.68 -0.47
N CYS A 72 12.67 -10.45 -0.92
CA CYS A 72 13.79 -10.15 -1.81
C CYS A 72 15.13 -10.54 -1.19
N LYS A 73 15.37 -10.23 0.09
CA LYS A 73 16.60 -10.63 0.80
C LYS A 73 16.82 -12.15 0.84
N ARG A 74 15.74 -12.94 0.85
CA ARG A 74 15.82 -14.41 0.86
C ARG A 74 15.91 -15.01 -0.54
N ALA A 75 15.19 -14.41 -1.50
CA ALA A 75 15.06 -14.94 -2.85
C ALA A 75 16.21 -14.54 -3.79
N ILE A 76 16.81 -13.36 -3.58
CA ILE A 76 17.90 -12.86 -4.42
C ILE A 76 19.21 -13.46 -3.93
N THR A 77 19.74 -14.42 -4.68
CA THR A 77 21.06 -15.02 -4.43
C THR A 77 22.16 -14.37 -5.26
N GLU A 78 21.81 -13.54 -6.25
CA GLU A 78 22.77 -12.85 -7.12
C GLU A 78 23.47 -11.70 -6.34
N PRO A 79 24.80 -11.78 -6.14
CA PRO A 79 25.53 -10.79 -5.35
C PRO A 79 25.48 -9.37 -5.92
N LYS A 80 25.32 -9.22 -7.25
CA LYS A 80 25.19 -7.90 -7.87
C LYS A 80 23.86 -7.23 -7.55
N LEU A 81 22.83 -8.00 -7.25
CA LEU A 81 21.49 -7.49 -6.94
C LEU A 81 21.32 -7.26 -5.45
N SER A 82 22.17 -7.84 -4.59
CA SER A 82 22.08 -7.64 -3.14
C SER A 82 22.40 -6.21 -2.68
N SER A 83 23.06 -5.40 -3.53
CA SER A 83 23.28 -3.97 -3.27
C SER A 83 22.08 -3.09 -3.59
N ILE A 84 21.07 -3.61 -4.30
CA ILE A 84 19.86 -2.87 -4.64
C ILE A 84 18.89 -2.94 -3.46
N GLY A 85 18.60 -1.80 -2.86
CA GLY A 85 17.58 -1.68 -1.82
C GLY A 85 16.17 -1.92 -2.38
N SER A 86 15.31 -2.53 -1.58
CA SER A 86 13.88 -2.72 -1.92
C SER A 86 13.01 -1.50 -1.59
N SER A 87 13.61 -0.45 -1.01
CA SER A 87 12.96 0.80 -0.64
C SER A 87 13.62 1.95 -1.38
N LEU A 88 12.81 2.89 -1.87
CA LEU A 88 13.26 4.18 -2.41
C LEU A 88 13.49 5.22 -1.31
N TRP A 89 13.00 4.94 -0.10
CA TRP A 89 13.16 5.84 1.04
C TRP A 89 14.51 5.65 1.70
N THR A 90 15.13 6.75 2.12
CA THR A 90 16.25 6.72 3.06
C THR A 90 15.81 6.02 4.34
N PRO A 91 16.54 5.01 4.83
CA PRO A 91 16.25 4.41 6.12
C PRO A 91 16.25 5.49 7.21
N ASP A 92 15.33 5.37 8.16
CA ASP A 92 15.37 6.23 9.34
C ASP A 92 16.68 6.00 10.08
N THR A 93 17.53 7.02 10.11
CA THR A 93 18.68 7.07 11.01
C THR A 93 18.16 7.52 12.38
N SER A 94 17.93 6.57 13.28
CA SER A 94 17.74 6.87 14.70
C SER A 94 19.05 7.31 15.33
#